data_AF-A0A9D1YRT9-F1
#
_entry.id   AF-A0A9D1YRT9-F1
#
_cell.length_a   1.000
_cell.length_b   1.000
_cell.length_c   1.000
_cell.angle_alpha   90.00
_cell.angle_beta   90.00
_cell.angle_gamma   90.00
#
_symmetry.space_group_name_H-M   'P 1'
#
loop_
_entity.id
_entity.type
_entity.pdbx_description
1 polymer ?
#
loop_
_entity_poly.entity_id
_entity_poly.type
_entity_poly.pdbx_seq_one_letter_code
_entity_poly.pdbx_strand_id
1 'polypeptide(L)'
;MKKRMAIVLSAVLACSIGMTAVAAPSPTIQQETVQDVTVSTALPAAAGAPQISAIVGAASTTAVLSGTTFRNTVGQTVDPSGVRIVTTPSDLASTQVSAVEIAQAMTSRTMDIYNFTGLSSLALTDKDGSLNVLNQVYVSLQDEEGNVIAHNGSISTALEIEDILGENRLEEGETIQAMYQRADGRWVVIPVVIRNGVVAIALPAFSAPVKVVFLLTKGASYEDVQVTVKSPMT
;
A
#
# COMPACT_ATOMS: atom_id res chain seq x y z
N MET A 1 -5.28 -33.60 -6.63
CA MET A 1 -6.03 -33.00 -5.50
C MET A 1 -5.51 -31.58 -5.27
N LYS A 2 -6.26 -30.55 -5.70
CA LYS A 2 -5.84 -29.13 -5.66
C LYS A 2 -6.15 -28.54 -4.27
N LYS A 3 -5.12 -28.28 -3.45
CA LYS A 3 -5.28 -27.48 -2.23
C LYS A 3 -5.24 -26.00 -2.61
N ARG A 4 -6.41 -25.34 -2.55
CA ARG A 4 -6.49 -23.88 -2.55
C ARG A 4 -6.14 -23.42 -1.13
N MET A 5 -4.95 -22.88 -0.93
CA MET A 5 -4.57 -22.24 0.34
C MET A 5 -5.15 -20.83 0.36
N ALA A 6 -6.25 -20.68 1.10
CA ALA A 6 -6.69 -19.38 1.59
C ALA A 6 -5.63 -18.89 2.59
N ILE A 7 -4.91 -17.82 2.25
CA ILE A 7 -4.10 -17.09 3.22
C ILE A 7 -5.07 -16.23 4.00
N VAL A 8 -5.58 -16.80 5.09
CA VAL A 8 -6.40 -16.08 6.07
C VAL A 8 -5.46 -15.15 6.85
N LEU A 9 -5.88 -13.90 6.90
CA LEU A 9 -5.37 -12.72 7.62
C LEU A 9 -5.27 -12.90 9.15
N SER A 10 -4.85 -14.07 9.65
CA SER A 10 -4.90 -14.41 11.08
C SER A 10 -3.66 -14.01 11.89
N ALA A 11 -2.76 -13.18 11.34
CA ALA A 11 -1.57 -12.70 12.06
C ALA A 11 -1.53 -11.17 12.24
N VAL A 12 -2.62 -10.45 11.93
CA VAL A 12 -2.76 -9.04 12.29
C VAL A 12 -3.17 -8.98 13.76
N LEU A 13 -2.22 -8.58 14.61
CA LEU A 13 -2.41 -8.08 15.97
C LEU A 13 -3.37 -8.91 16.85
N ALA A 14 -2.80 -9.84 17.62
CA ALA A 14 -3.38 -10.25 18.89
C ALA A 14 -3.21 -9.12 19.92
N CYS A 15 -3.95 -8.03 19.76
CA CYS A 15 -4.32 -7.15 20.86
C CYS A 15 -5.69 -7.62 21.37
N SER A 16 -5.71 -7.98 22.64
CA SER A 16 -6.84 -8.51 23.38
C SER A 16 -8.07 -7.58 23.36
N ILE A 17 -9.18 -8.13 22.85
CA ILE A 17 -10.57 -8.05 23.32
C ILE A 17 -11.15 -6.64 23.52
N GLY A 18 -11.98 -6.25 22.56
CA GLY A 18 -12.94 -5.15 22.69
C GLY A 18 -13.55 -4.74 21.34
N MET A 19 -14.57 -5.48 20.91
CA MET A 19 -15.42 -5.25 19.73
C MET A 19 -14.85 -5.61 18.35
N THR A 20 -15.66 -6.40 17.65
CA THR A 20 -15.48 -7.02 16.34
C THR A 20 -15.63 -6.00 15.20
N ALA A 21 -14.52 -5.65 14.54
CA ALA A 21 -14.52 -4.89 13.30
C ALA A 21 -14.40 -5.86 12.10
N VAL A 22 -15.51 -6.08 11.39
CA VAL A 22 -15.63 -6.84 10.13
C VAL A 22 -15.75 -5.85 8.97
N ALA A 23 -14.76 -5.84 8.06
CA ALA A 23 -14.77 -4.99 6.87
C ALA A 23 -16.03 -5.25 6.00
N ALA A 24 -16.64 -4.18 5.47
CA ALA A 24 -17.84 -4.27 4.64
C ALA A 24 -17.56 -4.66 3.20
N PRO A 25 -18.58 -5.17 2.48
CA PRO A 25 -18.43 -5.64 1.12
C PRO A 25 -18.50 -4.45 0.15
N SER A 26 -17.46 -4.27 -0.67
CA SER A 26 -17.42 -3.25 -1.71
C SER A 26 -17.58 -3.82 -3.13
N PRO A 27 -18.15 -3.02 -4.06
CA PRO A 27 -18.83 -3.45 -5.28
C PRO A 27 -17.91 -3.52 -6.50
N THR A 28 -18.01 -4.62 -7.27
CA THR A 28 -17.34 -5.01 -8.54
C THR A 28 -16.52 -3.94 -9.30
N ILE A 29 -15.29 -4.30 -9.74
CA ILE A 29 -14.51 -3.49 -10.70
C ILE A 29 -15.32 -3.32 -11.99
N GLN A 30 -15.94 -2.15 -12.17
CA GLN A 30 -16.33 -1.69 -13.49
C GLN A 30 -15.12 -1.08 -14.17
N GLN A 31 -15.02 -1.27 -15.48
CA GLN A 31 -13.95 -0.78 -16.32
C GLN A 31 -14.00 0.77 -16.32
N GLU A 32 -13.37 1.41 -15.35
CA GLU A 32 -13.36 2.87 -15.21
C GLU A 32 -12.59 3.48 -16.40
N THR A 33 -13.28 4.21 -17.27
CA THR A 33 -12.63 5.07 -18.25
C THR A 33 -12.01 6.24 -17.50
N VAL A 34 -10.67 6.30 -17.46
CA VAL A 34 -9.94 7.46 -16.92
C VAL A 34 -10.33 8.69 -17.75
N GLN A 35 -11.03 9.64 -17.12
CA GLN A 35 -11.49 10.85 -17.81
C GLN A 35 -10.37 11.89 -17.93
N ASP A 36 -9.55 12.00 -16.89
CA ASP A 36 -8.37 12.86 -16.84
C ASP A 36 -7.30 12.24 -15.93
N VAL A 37 -6.04 12.67 -16.10
CA VAL A 37 -4.91 12.28 -15.24
C VAL A 37 -4.36 13.52 -14.58
N THR A 38 -4.55 13.63 -13.27
CA THR A 38 -4.01 14.74 -12.47
C THR A 38 -2.93 14.24 -11.52
N VAL A 39 -1.97 15.11 -11.25
CA VAL A 39 -0.88 14.86 -10.31
C VAL A 39 -0.81 16.03 -9.36
N SER A 40 -0.82 15.75 -8.06
CA SER A 40 -0.72 16.81 -7.08
C SER A 40 0.65 17.49 -7.15
N THR A 41 0.63 18.82 -7.13
CA THR A 41 1.82 19.64 -7.06
C THR A 41 2.29 19.90 -5.63
N ALA A 42 1.51 19.49 -4.64
CA ALA A 42 1.79 19.65 -3.21
C ALA A 42 2.67 18.52 -2.67
N LEU A 43 3.89 18.38 -3.21
CA LEU A 43 4.82 17.34 -2.80
C LEU A 43 5.60 17.71 -1.53
N PRO A 44 6.03 16.71 -0.73
CA PRO A 44 6.80 16.96 0.48
C PRO A 44 8.11 17.70 0.19
N ALA A 45 8.47 18.64 1.05
CA ALA A 45 9.64 19.52 0.89
C ALA A 45 11.01 18.79 0.88
N ALA A 46 11.05 17.49 1.20
CA ALA A 46 12.26 16.67 1.35
C ALA A 46 12.49 15.66 0.20
N ALA A 47 12.06 15.98 -1.03
CA ALA A 47 12.25 15.13 -2.20
C ALA A 47 13.71 14.65 -2.35
N GLY A 48 13.89 13.35 -2.59
CA GLY A 48 15.19 12.72 -2.86
C GLY A 48 16.05 12.39 -1.63
N ALA A 49 15.67 12.80 -0.42
CA ALA A 49 16.40 12.44 0.79
C ALA A 49 15.87 11.12 1.41
N PRO A 50 16.72 10.11 1.64
CA PRO A 50 16.29 8.88 2.31
C PRO A 50 15.99 9.15 3.79
N GLN A 51 14.87 8.62 4.28
CA GLN A 51 14.42 8.74 5.65
C GLN A 51 14.18 7.35 6.23
N ILE A 52 14.67 7.11 7.44
CA ILE A 52 14.36 5.87 8.17
C ILE A 52 12.97 6.03 8.76
N SER A 53 12.00 5.29 8.22
CA SER A 53 10.60 5.36 8.65
C SER A 53 10.35 4.44 9.86
N ALA A 54 11.02 3.29 9.90
CA ALA A 54 10.87 2.33 11.00
C ALA A 54 11.99 1.28 11.04
N ILE A 55 12.02 0.52 12.14
CA ILE A 55 12.76 -0.74 12.25
C ILE A 55 11.75 -1.88 12.10
N VAL A 56 12.09 -2.89 11.30
CA VAL A 56 11.22 -4.03 11.04
C VAL A 56 10.99 -4.82 12.34
N GLY A 57 9.73 -5.16 12.61
CA GLY A 57 9.33 -5.86 13.84
C GLY A 57 9.11 -4.94 15.04
N ALA A 58 9.33 -3.63 14.89
CA ALA A 58 8.86 -2.64 15.88
C ALA A 58 7.32 -2.57 15.81
N ALA A 59 6.66 -3.19 16.79
CA ALA A 59 5.22 -3.46 16.78
C ALA A 59 4.31 -2.21 16.72
N SER A 60 4.83 -1.02 17.03
CA SER A 60 4.08 0.24 16.97
C SER A 60 4.00 0.84 15.56
N THR A 61 4.87 0.47 14.63
CA THR A 61 4.98 1.10 13.30
C THR A 61 5.09 0.09 12.15
N THR A 62 5.38 -1.17 12.44
CA THR A 62 5.55 -2.23 11.44
C THR A 62 4.90 -3.52 11.89
N ALA A 63 4.46 -4.31 10.91
CA ALA A 63 4.06 -5.69 11.10
C ALA A 63 4.78 -6.55 10.06
N VAL A 64 5.11 -7.78 10.45
CA VAL A 64 5.75 -8.76 9.58
C VAL A 64 4.88 -10.00 9.56
N LEU A 65 4.50 -10.43 8.35
CA LEU A 65 3.74 -11.66 8.20
C LEU A 65 4.56 -12.85 8.69
N SER A 66 3.95 -13.74 9.46
CA SER A 66 4.61 -14.95 9.96
C SER A 66 5.21 -15.77 8.80
N GLY A 67 6.45 -16.25 8.98
CA GLY A 67 7.19 -16.97 7.95
C GLY A 67 7.99 -16.08 6.98
N THR A 68 7.93 -14.75 7.13
CA THR A 68 8.82 -13.83 6.40
C THR A 68 10.26 -14.01 6.89
N THR A 69 11.18 -14.12 5.93
CA THR A 69 12.63 -14.15 6.17
C THR A 69 13.28 -12.98 5.44
N PHE A 70 14.32 -12.42 6.04
CA PHE A 70 15.08 -11.30 5.49
C PHE A 70 16.46 -11.79 5.07
N ARG A 71 16.93 -11.37 3.89
CA ARG A 71 18.20 -11.82 3.33
C ARG A 71 19.01 -10.66 2.78
N ASN A 72 20.29 -10.64 3.08
CA ASN A 72 21.23 -9.72 2.43
C ASN A 72 21.50 -10.15 0.97
N THR A 73 22.25 -9.33 0.24
CA THR A 73 22.62 -9.57 -1.17
C THR A 73 23.43 -10.86 -1.38
N VAL A 74 24.11 -11.35 -0.34
CA VAL A 74 24.86 -12.61 -0.34
C VAL A 74 23.96 -13.83 -0.01
N GLY A 75 22.68 -13.59 0.32
CA GLY A 75 21.68 -14.62 0.61
C GLY A 75 21.65 -15.09 2.07
N GLN A 76 22.44 -14.48 2.95
CA GLN A 76 22.46 -14.79 4.39
C GLN A 76 21.22 -14.22 5.07
N THR A 77 20.69 -14.96 6.06
CA THR A 77 19.52 -14.51 6.81
C THR A 77 19.91 -13.40 7.77
N VAL A 78 19.11 -12.34 7.81
CA VAL A 78 19.28 -11.17 8.69
C VAL A 78 18.16 -11.17 9.72
N ASP A 79 18.49 -10.82 10.96
CA ASP A 79 17.48 -10.66 12.01
C ASP A 79 16.59 -9.45 11.70
N PRO A 80 15.26 -9.55 11.83
CA PRO A 80 14.35 -8.43 11.57
C PRO A 80 14.70 -7.15 12.34
N SER A 81 15.20 -7.23 13.57
CA SER A 81 15.55 -6.04 14.36
C SER A 81 16.74 -5.26 13.79
N GLY A 82 17.55 -5.89 12.93
CA GLY A 82 18.65 -5.25 12.19
C GLY A 82 18.22 -4.66 10.84
N VAL A 83 16.95 -4.77 10.47
CA VAL A 83 16.43 -4.29 9.19
C VAL A 83 15.65 -2.99 9.39
N ARG A 84 16.00 -1.96 8.62
CA ARG A 84 15.38 -0.64 8.59
C ARG A 84 14.49 -0.51 7.37
N ILE A 85 13.31 0.04 7.55
CA ILE A 85 12.45 0.50 6.46
C ILE A 85 12.89 1.92 6.13
N VAL A 86 13.31 2.13 4.89
CA VAL A 86 13.77 3.42 4.39
C VAL A 86 12.84 3.89 3.28
N THR A 87 12.23 5.05 3.49
CA THR A 87 11.41 5.76 2.51
C THR A 87 12.20 6.89 1.88
N THR A 88 12.16 7.01 0.56
CA THR A 88 12.72 8.16 -0.17
C THR A 88 11.60 8.83 -0.94
N PRO A 89 11.18 10.06 -0.57
CA PRO A 89 10.16 10.80 -1.31
C PRO A 89 10.62 11.10 -2.74
N SER A 90 9.69 11.02 -3.69
CA SER A 90 9.97 11.30 -5.11
C SER A 90 9.69 12.75 -5.49
N ASP A 91 10.26 13.19 -6.61
CA ASP A 91 9.94 14.49 -7.19
C ASP A 91 8.68 14.45 -8.08
N LEU A 92 8.23 15.63 -8.51
CA LEU A 92 7.04 15.78 -9.34
C LEU A 92 7.20 15.11 -10.70
N ALA A 93 8.38 15.20 -11.31
CA ALA A 93 8.65 14.62 -12.62
C ALA A 93 8.48 13.09 -12.58
N SER A 94 9.04 12.42 -11.56
CA SER A 94 8.91 10.98 -11.38
C SER A 94 7.47 10.57 -11.09
N THR A 95 6.76 11.36 -10.29
CA THR A 95 5.34 11.13 -9.96
C THR A 95 4.47 11.25 -11.21
N GLN A 96 4.73 12.23 -12.08
CA GLN A 96 4.04 12.41 -13.36
C GLN A 96 4.24 11.22 -14.30
N VAL A 97 5.46 10.68 -14.37
CA VAL A 97 5.74 9.47 -15.17
C VAL A 97 4.89 8.30 -14.67
N SER A 98 4.83 8.08 -13.35
CA SER A 98 4.02 7.01 -12.77
C SER A 98 2.53 7.18 -13.02
N ALA A 99 2.01 8.40 -12.99
CA ALA A 99 0.61 8.69 -13.32
C ALA A 99 0.27 8.23 -14.74
N VAL A 100 1.15 8.51 -15.71
CA VAL A 100 0.99 8.09 -17.10
C VAL A 100 1.09 6.56 -17.22
N GLU A 101 2.04 5.92 -16.54
CA GLU A 101 2.16 4.46 -16.53
C GLU A 101 0.91 3.77 -15.96
N ILE A 102 0.34 4.31 -14.88
CA ILE A 102 -0.88 3.77 -14.26
C ILE A 102 -2.07 3.95 -15.20
N ALA A 103 -2.24 5.13 -15.81
CA ALA A 103 -3.31 5.36 -16.79
C ALA A 103 -3.24 4.41 -17.99
N GLN A 104 -2.03 4.12 -18.48
CA GLN A 104 -1.80 3.12 -19.52
C GLN A 104 -2.17 1.70 -19.04
N ALA A 105 -1.78 1.34 -17.82
CA ALA A 105 -2.10 0.04 -17.24
C ALA A 105 -3.62 -0.17 -17.05
N MET A 106 -4.37 0.89 -16.73
CA MET A 106 -5.84 0.85 -16.58
C MET A 106 -6.57 0.61 -17.92
N THR A 107 -5.98 1.05 -19.03
CA THR A 107 -6.57 0.91 -20.38
C THR A 107 -6.08 -0.34 -21.13
N SER A 108 -5.07 -1.03 -20.57
CA SER A 108 -4.52 -2.28 -21.09
C SER A 108 -5.54 -3.43 -20.96
N ARG A 109 -5.67 -4.25 -21.99
CA ARG A 109 -6.54 -5.45 -21.99
C ARG A 109 -5.93 -6.63 -21.23
N THR A 110 -4.64 -6.55 -20.94
CA THR A 110 -3.95 -7.46 -20.02
C THR A 110 -4.00 -6.76 -18.68
N MET A 111 -4.60 -7.36 -17.65
CA MET A 111 -4.66 -6.73 -16.34
C MET A 111 -3.22 -6.56 -15.79
N ASP A 112 -2.61 -5.42 -16.09
CA ASP A 112 -1.29 -5.00 -15.61
C ASP A 112 -1.38 -4.46 -14.18
N ILE A 113 -2.60 -4.41 -13.64
CA ILE A 113 -2.94 -4.06 -12.26
C ILE A 113 -3.46 -5.30 -11.54
N TYR A 114 -2.74 -5.73 -10.51
CA TYR A 114 -3.12 -6.85 -9.64
C TYR A 114 -3.73 -6.36 -8.34
N ASN A 115 -4.82 -6.97 -7.92
CA ASN A 115 -5.43 -6.69 -6.63
C ASN A 115 -4.81 -7.58 -5.53
N PHE A 116 -4.05 -6.96 -4.62
CA PHE A 116 -3.50 -7.59 -3.41
C PHE A 116 -4.25 -7.17 -2.14
N THR A 117 -5.32 -6.38 -2.26
CA THR A 117 -6.16 -5.97 -1.12
C THR A 117 -7.08 -7.07 -0.63
N GLY A 118 -7.36 -8.07 -1.49
CA GLY A 118 -8.34 -9.12 -1.23
C GLY A 118 -9.79 -8.67 -1.41
N LEU A 119 -10.02 -7.42 -1.84
CA LEU A 119 -11.35 -6.90 -2.13
C LEU A 119 -11.88 -7.47 -3.44
N SER A 120 -13.20 -7.66 -3.54
CA SER A 120 -13.87 -8.01 -4.80
C SER A 120 -13.83 -6.89 -5.84
N SER A 121 -13.49 -5.68 -5.42
CA SER A 121 -13.41 -4.50 -6.25
C SER A 121 -12.49 -3.43 -5.72
N LEU A 122 -12.09 -2.53 -6.61
CA LEU A 122 -11.19 -1.43 -6.38
C LEU A 122 -11.64 -0.24 -7.23
N ALA A 123 -11.75 0.93 -6.62
CA ALA A 123 -11.78 2.19 -7.33
C ALA A 123 -10.35 2.69 -7.47
N LEU A 124 -9.98 3.16 -8.66
CA LEU A 124 -8.67 3.78 -8.91
C LEU A 124 -8.82 5.25 -9.35
N THR A 125 -10.05 5.69 -9.56
CA THR A 125 -10.39 7.08 -9.86
C THR A 125 -11.06 7.76 -8.67
N ASP A 126 -10.98 9.09 -8.65
CA ASP A 126 -11.72 9.96 -7.75
C ASP A 126 -13.24 9.93 -8.04
N LYS A 127 -14.03 10.69 -7.27
CA LYS A 127 -15.49 10.81 -7.45
C LYS A 127 -15.93 11.18 -8.86
N ASP A 128 -15.12 11.94 -9.61
CA ASP A 128 -15.41 12.46 -10.93
C ASP A 128 -14.94 11.50 -12.06
N GLY A 129 -14.18 10.46 -11.74
CA GLY A 129 -13.64 9.49 -12.69
C GLY A 129 -12.25 9.83 -13.22
N SER A 130 -11.53 10.72 -12.54
CA SER A 130 -10.15 11.12 -12.86
C SER A 130 -9.15 10.29 -12.06
N LEU A 131 -8.02 9.96 -12.68
CA LEU A 131 -6.88 9.37 -11.97
C LEU A 131 -6.10 10.49 -11.29
N ASN A 132 -6.20 10.57 -9.97
CA ASN A 132 -5.55 11.61 -9.18
C ASN A 132 -4.40 11.01 -8.39
N VAL A 133 -3.17 11.27 -8.84
CA VAL A 133 -1.96 10.83 -8.15
C VAL A 133 -1.56 11.87 -7.10
N LEU A 134 -1.55 11.45 -5.84
CA LEU A 134 -1.25 12.33 -4.70
C LEU A 134 0.26 12.46 -4.48
N ASN A 135 0.94 11.33 -4.30
CA ASN A 135 2.37 11.31 -4.00
C ASN A 135 2.99 9.96 -4.42
N GLN A 136 4.31 9.95 -4.55
CA GLN A 136 5.12 8.77 -4.79
C GLN A 136 6.30 8.71 -3.82
N VAL A 137 6.52 7.52 -3.25
CA VAL A 137 7.68 7.22 -2.39
C VAL A 137 8.37 5.94 -2.86
N TYR A 138 9.69 5.91 -2.76
CA TYR A 138 10.42 4.65 -2.84
C TYR A 138 10.53 4.03 -1.46
N VAL A 139 10.20 2.75 -1.35
CA VAL A 139 10.38 1.99 -0.11
C VAL A 139 11.47 0.96 -0.33
N SER A 140 12.42 0.89 0.60
CA SER A 140 13.46 -0.13 0.61
C SER A 140 13.66 -0.69 2.01
N LEU A 141 14.18 -1.91 2.08
CA LEU A 141 14.70 -2.47 3.32
C LEU A 141 16.21 -2.38 3.28
N GLN A 142 16.81 -1.88 4.35
CA GLN A 142 18.26 -1.71 4.46
C GLN A 142 18.77 -2.21 5.80
N ASP A 143 20.03 -2.62 5.87
CA ASP A 143 20.72 -2.80 7.15
C ASP A 143 21.23 -1.45 7.70
N GLU A 144 21.98 -1.49 8.80
CA GLU A 144 22.54 -0.27 9.41
C GLU A 144 23.63 0.40 8.57
N GLU A 145 24.24 -0.34 7.65
CA GLU A 145 25.28 0.13 6.73
C GLU A 145 24.67 0.71 5.44
N GLY A 146 23.36 0.59 5.25
CA GLY A 146 22.63 1.04 4.06
C GLY A 146 22.59 0.01 2.93
N ASN A 147 22.99 -1.24 3.17
CA ASN A 147 22.90 -2.29 2.17
C ASN A 147 21.45 -2.79 2.06
N VAL A 148 21.00 -3.03 0.82
CA VAL A 148 19.64 -3.51 0.56
C VAL A 148 19.41 -4.92 1.09
N ILE A 149 18.27 -5.10 1.75
CA ILE A 149 17.76 -6.37 2.27
C ILE A 149 16.54 -6.80 1.44
N ALA A 150 16.50 -8.07 1.06
CA ALA A 150 15.35 -8.70 0.42
C ALA A 150 14.50 -9.46 1.43
N HIS A 151 13.22 -9.65 1.12
CA HIS A 151 12.34 -10.52 1.91
C HIS A 151 11.41 -11.34 1.02
N ASN A 152 10.89 -12.45 1.55
CA ASN A 152 10.04 -13.39 0.81
C ASN A 152 8.55 -13.39 1.26
N GLY A 153 8.21 -12.53 2.21
CA GLY A 153 6.86 -12.45 2.78
C GLY A 153 6.22 -11.08 2.59
N SER A 154 5.43 -10.65 3.57
CA SER A 154 4.80 -9.32 3.55
C SER A 154 5.17 -8.54 4.80
N ILE A 155 5.41 -7.25 4.61
CA ILE A 155 5.70 -6.29 5.67
C ILE A 155 4.69 -5.15 5.59
N SER A 156 4.47 -4.45 6.69
CA SER A 156 3.76 -3.17 6.68
C SER A 156 4.65 -2.03 7.12
N THR A 157 4.40 -0.86 6.54
CA THR A 157 5.01 0.41 6.95
C THR A 157 3.92 1.45 7.16
N ALA A 158 4.13 2.33 8.12
CA ALA A 158 3.28 3.47 8.41
C ALA A 158 3.93 4.75 7.84
N LEU A 159 3.10 5.64 7.30
CA LEU A 159 3.47 6.98 6.87
C LEU A 159 2.46 7.98 7.45
N GLU A 160 2.90 9.22 7.63
CA GLU A 160 1.98 10.30 8.00
C GLU A 160 1.07 10.63 6.82
N ILE A 161 -0.21 10.86 7.08
CA ILE A 161 -1.18 11.20 6.03
C ILE A 161 -0.85 12.53 5.37
N GLU A 162 -0.25 13.46 6.11
CA GLU A 162 0.20 14.77 5.62
C GLU A 162 1.32 14.64 4.60
N ASP A 163 2.21 13.65 4.76
CA ASP A 163 3.26 13.37 3.76
C ASP A 163 2.68 12.81 2.46
N ILE A 164 1.49 12.20 2.51
CA ILE A 164 0.81 11.65 1.33
C ILE A 164 -0.08 12.70 0.66
N LEU A 165 -0.87 13.43 1.45
CA LEU A 165 -1.83 14.41 0.96
C LEU A 165 -1.19 15.76 0.63
N GLY A 166 -0.08 16.13 1.26
CA GLY A 166 0.44 17.49 1.20
C GLY A 166 -0.61 18.50 1.66
N GLU A 167 -0.97 19.43 0.79
CA GLU A 167 -2.00 20.45 1.06
C GLU A 167 -3.42 19.98 0.69
N ASN A 168 -3.56 18.81 0.06
CA ASN A 168 -4.88 18.28 -0.31
C ASN A 168 -5.66 17.83 0.93
N ARG A 169 -6.98 17.84 0.82
CA ARG A 169 -7.88 17.29 1.84
C ARG A 169 -8.75 16.23 1.19
N LEU A 170 -9.00 15.15 1.93
CA LEU A 170 -9.99 14.16 1.51
C LEU A 170 -11.38 14.78 1.66
N GLU A 171 -12.16 14.77 0.58
CA GLU A 171 -13.57 15.11 0.61
C GLU A 171 -14.41 13.92 1.11
N GLU A 172 -15.70 14.17 1.35
CA GLU A 172 -16.64 13.11 1.69
C GLU A 172 -16.73 12.08 0.55
N GLY A 173 -16.62 10.80 0.90
CA GLY A 173 -16.61 9.72 -0.10
C GLY A 173 -15.28 9.55 -0.83
N GLU A 174 -14.20 10.18 -0.37
CA GLU A 174 -12.85 9.96 -0.88
C GLU A 174 -11.99 9.18 0.11
N THR A 175 -11.01 8.46 -0.43
CA THR A 175 -10.01 7.74 0.34
C THR A 175 -8.69 7.63 -0.42
N ILE A 176 -7.67 7.14 0.27
CA ILE A 176 -6.34 6.91 -0.31
C ILE A 176 -6.21 5.44 -0.68
N GLN A 177 -5.87 5.18 -1.93
CA GLN A 177 -5.42 3.87 -2.39
C GLN A 177 -3.92 3.93 -2.67
N ALA A 178 -3.21 2.84 -2.35
CA ALA A 178 -1.80 2.71 -2.68
C ALA A 178 -1.59 1.60 -3.71
N MET A 179 -0.62 1.83 -4.59
CA MET A 179 -0.12 0.85 -5.55
C MET A 179 1.39 0.77 -5.42
N TYR A 180 1.97 -0.40 -5.64
CA TYR A 180 3.41 -0.50 -5.85
C TYR A 180 3.72 -1.13 -7.20
N GLN A 181 4.83 -0.72 -7.81
CA GLN A 181 5.31 -1.31 -9.06
C GLN A 181 6.27 -2.45 -8.76
N ARG A 182 6.02 -3.60 -9.36
CA ARG A 182 6.91 -4.76 -9.32
C ARG A 182 8.06 -4.59 -10.31
N ALA A 183 9.12 -5.37 -10.12
CA ALA A 183 10.27 -5.39 -11.03
C ALA A 183 9.94 -5.81 -12.47
N ASP A 184 8.80 -6.49 -12.69
CA ASP A 184 8.29 -6.85 -14.03
C ASP A 184 7.46 -5.73 -14.68
N GLY A 185 7.40 -4.54 -14.07
CA GLY A 185 6.69 -3.35 -14.56
C GLY A 185 5.21 -3.31 -14.23
N ARG A 186 4.64 -4.40 -13.71
CA ARG A 186 3.22 -4.50 -13.35
C ARG A 186 2.94 -3.76 -12.05
N TRP A 187 1.76 -3.17 -11.97
CA TRP A 187 1.27 -2.49 -10.79
C TRP A 187 0.47 -3.45 -9.91
N VAL A 188 0.59 -3.28 -8.61
CA VAL A 188 -0.15 -4.05 -7.62
C VAL A 188 -0.78 -3.11 -6.63
N VAL A 189 -2.10 -3.19 -6.53
CA VAL A 189 -2.89 -2.45 -5.55
C VAL A 189 -2.77 -3.14 -4.21
N ILE A 190 -2.32 -2.41 -3.20
CA ILE A 190 -1.98 -2.96 -1.88
C ILE A 190 -2.97 -2.51 -0.80
N PRO A 191 -3.15 -3.31 0.27
CA PRO A 191 -3.99 -2.91 1.39
C PRO A 191 -3.52 -1.58 1.99
N VAL A 192 -4.46 -0.69 2.25
CA VAL A 192 -4.26 0.59 2.95
C VAL A 192 -5.19 0.63 4.17
N VAL A 193 -4.65 1.02 5.32
CA VAL A 193 -5.42 1.29 6.54
C VAL A 193 -5.09 2.70 6.99
N ILE A 194 -6.11 3.54 7.11
CA ILE A 194 -5.98 4.93 7.58
C ILE A 194 -6.56 5.02 8.98
N ARG A 195 -5.77 5.48 9.94
CA ARG A 195 -6.23 5.68 11.32
C ARG A 195 -5.45 6.78 12.01
N ASN A 196 -6.17 7.72 12.64
CA ASN A 196 -5.59 8.79 13.47
C ASN A 196 -4.46 9.57 12.78
N GLY A 197 -4.62 9.92 11.49
CA GLY A 197 -3.60 10.64 10.73
C GLY A 197 -2.46 9.79 10.18
N VAL A 198 -2.47 8.47 10.42
CA VAL A 198 -1.45 7.55 9.91
C VAL A 198 -2.04 6.67 8.81
N VAL A 199 -1.25 6.47 7.75
CA VAL A 199 -1.54 5.55 6.65
C VAL A 199 -0.60 4.36 6.73
N ALA A 200 -1.13 3.18 7.04
CA ALA A 200 -0.40 1.93 7.01
C ALA A 200 -0.64 1.19 5.70
N ILE A 201 0.43 0.77 5.04
CA ILE A 201 0.38 -0.02 3.79
C ILE A 201 1.04 -1.37 3.98
N ALA A 202 0.52 -2.40 3.31
CA ALA A 202 1.11 -3.74 3.30
C ALA A 202 1.84 -4.01 1.98
N LEU A 203 3.15 -4.19 2.05
CA LEU A 203 4.01 -4.47 0.91
C LEU A 203 4.27 -5.98 0.79
N PRO A 204 4.00 -6.58 -0.38
CA PRO A 204 4.44 -7.95 -0.70
C PRO A 204 5.96 -8.04 -0.86
N ALA A 205 6.46 -9.24 -1.13
CA ALA A 205 7.88 -9.50 -1.29
C ALA A 205 8.54 -8.62 -2.37
N PHE A 206 9.65 -7.97 -1.99
CA PHE A 206 10.56 -7.28 -2.90
C PHE A 206 12.02 -7.46 -2.48
N SER A 207 12.94 -7.21 -3.43
CA SER A 207 14.38 -7.39 -3.25
C SER A 207 15.21 -6.15 -3.61
N ALA A 208 14.56 -5.08 -4.02
CA ALA A 208 15.13 -3.80 -4.41
C ALA A 208 14.15 -2.69 -4.02
N PRO A 209 14.59 -1.41 -3.96
CA PRO A 209 13.68 -0.30 -3.72
C PRO A 209 12.47 -0.37 -4.66
N VAL A 210 11.27 -0.35 -4.08
CA VAL A 210 10.00 -0.40 -4.82
C VAL A 210 9.36 0.95 -4.86
N LYS A 211 8.79 1.28 -6.01
CA LYS A 211 8.01 2.49 -6.21
C LYS A 211 6.60 2.28 -5.65
N VAL A 212 6.20 3.09 -4.69
CA VAL A 212 4.85 3.12 -4.12
C VAL A 212 4.19 4.45 -4.49
N VAL A 213 3.00 4.38 -5.06
CA VAL A 213 2.22 5.53 -5.53
C VAL A 213 0.90 5.56 -4.77
N PHE A 214 0.54 6.75 -4.29
CA PHE A 214 -0.71 7.01 -3.60
C PHE A 214 -1.67 7.74 -4.53
N LEU A 215 -2.91 7.27 -4.54
CA LEU A 215 -4.00 7.76 -5.37
C LEU A 215 -5.12 8.27 -4.49
N LEU A 216 -5.74 9.37 -4.90
CA LEU A 216 -7.05 9.77 -4.42
C LEU A 216 -8.11 8.97 -5.17
N THR A 217 -9.00 8.31 -4.44
CA THR A 217 -9.97 7.38 -5.01
C THR A 217 -11.32 7.50 -4.35
N LYS A 218 -12.38 7.04 -5.03
CA LYS A 218 -13.70 6.85 -4.40
C LYS A 218 -13.59 5.87 -3.24
N GLY A 219 -13.99 6.32 -2.06
CA GLY A 219 -14.14 5.51 -0.85
C GLY A 219 -15.61 5.34 -0.49
N ALA A 220 -15.90 4.32 0.31
CA ALA A 220 -17.17 4.24 1.04
C ALA A 220 -16.98 4.90 2.42
N SER A 221 -17.98 5.65 2.89
CA SER A 221 -17.99 6.14 4.27
C SER A 221 -17.93 4.96 5.23
N TYR A 222 -17.19 5.10 6.33
CA TYR A 222 -17.15 4.08 7.38
C TYR A 222 -18.54 3.73 7.93
N GLU A 223 -19.51 4.64 7.83
CA GLU A 223 -20.89 4.42 8.28
C GLU A 223 -21.69 3.50 7.34
N ASP A 224 -21.33 3.46 6.05
CA ASP A 224 -21.94 2.59 5.04
C ASP A 224 -21.32 1.18 5.03
N VAL A 225 -20.24 1.01 5.79
CA VAL A 225 -19.57 -0.27 5.99
C VAL A 225 -20.44 -1.12 6.93
N GLN A 226 -21.45 -1.81 6.37
CA GLN A 226 -22.26 -2.80 7.09
C GLN A 226 -21.40 -4.00 7.52
N VAL A 227 -20.83 -3.87 8.72
CA VAL A 227 -20.14 -4.92 9.47
C VAL A 227 -21.15 -6.00 9.89
N THR A 228 -21.54 -6.92 9.00
CA THR A 228 -22.28 -8.11 9.45
C THR A 228 -21.30 -9.05 10.13
N VAL A 229 -21.13 -8.88 11.44
CA VAL A 229 -20.46 -9.88 12.29
C VAL A 229 -21.35 -11.11 12.34
N LYS A 230 -21.12 -12.08 11.46
CA LYS A 230 -21.62 -13.43 11.70
C LYS A 230 -20.74 -14.04 12.78
N SER A 231 -21.29 -14.16 13.99
CA SER A 231 -20.73 -15.04 15.01
C SER A 231 -20.45 -16.41 14.40
N PRO A 232 -19.32 -17.06 14.69
CA PRO A 232 -19.14 -18.46 14.36
C PRO A 232 -20.32 -19.21 14.97
N MET A 233 -21.15 -19.83 14.14
CA MET A 233 -22.21 -20.70 14.64
C MET A 233 -21.53 -21.81 15.43
N THR A 234 -22.00 -21.99 16.65
CA THR A 234 -21.54 -22.98 17.63
C THR A 234 -21.84 -24.39 17.15
#